data_AF-A0A960YXX2-F1
#
_entry.id   AF-A0A960YXX2-F1
#
_cell.length_a   1.000
_cell.length_b   1.000
_cell.length_c   1.000
_cell.angle_alpha   90.00
_cell.angle_beta   90.00
_cell.angle_gamma   90.00
#
_symmetry.space_group_name_H-M   'P 1'
#
loop_
_entity.id
_entity.type
_entity.pdbx_description
1 polymer ?
#
loop_
_entity_poly.entity_id
_entity_poly.type
_entity_poly.pdbx_seq_one_letter_code
_entity_poly.pdbx_strand_id
1 'polypeptide(L)' 'MKRIGVLFVCLGNICRSPAAEGAFTHLVKEKELESFFKIDSCGTAGYHIG' A
#
# COMPACT_ATOMS: atom_id res chain seq x y z
N MET A 1 2.04 -20.21 4.84
CA MET A 1 1.95 -19.18 5.90
C MET A 1 1.03 -18.07 5.43
N LYS A 2 0.17 -17.53 6.29
CA LYS A 2 -0.78 -16.47 5.91
C LYS A 2 -0.06 -15.12 5.89
N ARG A 3 -0.08 -14.41 4.75
CA ARG A 3 0.48 -13.05 4.64
C ARG A 3 -0.46 -12.04 5.30
N ILE A 4 0.10 -10.99 5.89
CA ILE A 4 -0.63 -9.84 6.44
C ILE A 4 -0.97 -8.91 5.27
N GLY A 5 -2.26 -8.64 5.07
CA GLY A 5 -2.73 -7.68 4.08
C GLY A 5 -2.78 -6.27 4.66
N VAL A 6 -2.19 -5.30 3.96
CA VAL A 6 -2.22 -3.88 4.30
C VAL A 6 -2.74 -3.11 3.10
N LEU A 7 -3.79 -2.31 3.31
CA LEU A 7 -4.38 -1.45 2.28
C LEU A 7 -4.35 0.00 2.78
N PHE A 8 -3.59 0.85 2.10
CA PHE A 8 -3.56 2.28 2.40
C PHE A 8 -4.70 2.99 1.66
N VAL A 9 -5.48 3.79 2.37
CA VAL A 9 -6.68 4.42 1.80
C VAL A 9 -6.61 5.94 1.94
N CYS A 10 -6.89 6.65 0.85
CA CYS A 10 -7.17 8.09 0.89
C CYS A 10 -8.38 8.44 0.02
N LEU A 11 -8.65 9.72 -0.22
CA LEU A 11 -9.79 10.11 -1.04
C LEU A 11 -9.64 9.65 -2.50
N GLY A 12 -8.52 9.99 -3.16
CA GLY A 12 -8.40 9.87 -4.61
C GLY A 12 -7.29 8.95 -5.12
N ASN A 13 -6.61 8.19 -4.26
CA ASN A 13 -5.47 7.34 -4.63
C ASN A 13 -4.32 7.99 -5.42
N ILE A 14 -4.07 9.30 -5.29
CA ILE A 14 -3.07 10.01 -6.11
C ILE A 14 -1.94 10.70 -5.31
N CYS A 15 -2.11 10.89 -4.01
CA CYS A 15 -1.12 11.61 -3.20
C CYS A 15 -0.70 10.80 -1.97
N ARG A 16 -1.62 10.63 -1.01
CA ARG A 16 -1.28 10.08 0.30
C ARG A 16 -1.13 8.56 0.29
N SER A 17 -2.10 7.84 -0.28
CA SER A 17 -2.10 6.38 -0.24
C SER A 17 -1.01 5.74 -1.13
N PRO A 18 -0.70 6.22 -2.36
CA PRO A 18 0.45 5.71 -3.12
C PRO A 18 1.79 6.03 -2.45
N ALA A 19 1.92 7.20 -1.83
CA ALA A 19 3.11 7.54 -1.07
C ALA A 19 3.32 6.62 0.14
N ALA A 20 2.23 6.29 0.86
CA ALA A 20 2.28 5.36 1.99
C ALA A 20 2.60 3.93 1.53
N GLU A 21 2.02 3.46 0.43
CA GLU A 21 2.36 2.16 -0.17
C GLU A 21 3.85 2.08 -0.54
N GLY A 22 4.37 3.10 -1.23
CA GLY A 22 5.78 3.15 -1.63
C GLY A 22 6.73 3.17 -0.42
N ALA A 23 6.45 4.03 0.56
CA ALA A 23 7.25 4.13 1.77
C ALA A 23 7.22 2.83 2.60
N PHE A 24 6.04 2.24 2.79
CA PHE A 24 5.90 0.99 3.53
C PHE A 24 6.56 -0.19 2.81
N THR A 25 6.40 -0.28 1.49
CA THR A 25 7.07 -1.30 0.67
C THR A 25 8.59 -1.19 0.76
N HIS A 26 9.12 0.04 0.74
CA HIS A 26 10.56 0.27 0.92
C HIS A 26 11.04 -0.27 2.28
N LEU A 27 10.37 0.11 3.37
CA LEU A 27 10.72 -0.35 4.72
C LEU A 27 10.61 -1.87 4.90
N VAL A 28 9.62 -2.50 4.28
CA VAL A 28 9.43 -3.96 4.30
C VAL A 28 10.58 -4.67 3.58
N LYS A 29 11.01 -4.14 2.43
CA LYS A 29 12.17 -4.66 1.68
C LYS A 29 13.48 -4.48 2.44
N GLU A 30 13.72 -3.29 3.02
CA GLU A 30 14.92 -3.04 3.83
C GLU A 30 15.05 -3.97 5.04
N LYS A 31 13.94 -4.53 5.52
CA LYS A 31 13.88 -5.47 6.64
C LYS A 31 13.76 -6.93 6.23
N GLU A 32 13.79 -7.23 4.93
CA GLU A 32 13.64 -8.60 4.38
C GLU A 32 12.32 -9.28 4.80
N LEU A 33 11.25 -8.50 4.93
CA LEU A 33 9.94 -8.96 5.40
C LEU A 33 8.93 -9.18 4.25
N GLU A 34 9.33 -9.12 2.98
CA GLU A 34 8.39 -9.15 1.84
C GLU A 34 7.52 -10.41 1.81
N SER A 35 8.06 -11.54 2.29
CA SER A 35 7.34 -12.81 2.33
C SER A 35 6.13 -12.81 3.28
N PHE A 36 6.09 -11.87 4.24
CA PHE A 36 5.06 -11.75 5.26
C PHE A 36 3.91 -10.83 4.85
N PHE A 37 4.07 -9.96 3.86
CA PHE A 37 3.10 -8.90 3.56
C PHE A 37 2.51 -8.99 2.15
N LYS A 38 1.27 -8.52 2.03
CA LYS A 38 0.64 -8.09 0.77
C LYS A 38 0.23 -6.63 0.96
N ILE A 39 0.74 -5.75 0.12
CA ILE A 39 0.62 -4.29 0.27
C ILE A 39 -0.08 -3.75 -0.97
N ASP A 40 -1.00 -2.79 -0.78
CA ASP A 40 -1.77 -2.15 -1.84
C ASP A 40 -2.25 -0.75 -1.38
N SER A 41 -2.76 0.06 -2.31
CA SER A 41 -3.41 1.35 -2.02
C SER A 41 -4.65 1.60 -2.85
N CYS A 42 -5.64 2.32 -2.27
CA CYS A 42 -6.86 2.70 -2.98
C CYS A 42 -7.43 4.06 -2.58
N GLY A 43 -8.37 4.54 -3.40
CA GLY A 43 -9.16 5.74 -3.18
C GLY A 43 -10.57 5.38 -2.75
N THR A 44 -11.13 6.10 -1.77
CA THR A 44 -12.56 5.96 -1.42
C THR A 44 -13.46 6.51 -2.50
N ALA A 45 -12.98 7.51 -3.25
CA ALA A 45 -13.67 8.04 -4.40
C ALA A 45 -13.08 7.44 -5.67
N GLY A 46 -13.94 6.84 -6.49
CA GLY A 46 -13.58 6.28 -7.80
C GLY A 46 -13.27 7.34 -8.87
N TYR A 47 -12.83 8.55 -8.48
CA TYR A 47 -12.47 9.62 -9.42
C TYR A 47 -11.18 9.31 -10.18
N HIS A 48 -10.30 8.49 -9.61
CA HIS A 48 -9.07 8.03 -10.25
C HIS A 48 -8.99 6.51 -10.11
N ILE A 49 -9.52 5.81 -11.11
CA ILE A 49 -9.34 4.37 -11.27
C ILE A 49 -8.16 4.18 -12.22
N GLY A 50 -7.04 3.68 -11.69
CA GLY A 50 -5.80 3.44 -12.43
C GLY A 50 -4.86 2.59 -11.60
#